data_AF-W3AIJ1-F1
#
_entry.id   AF-W3AIJ1-F1
#
_cell.length_a   1.000
_cell.length_b   1.000
_cell.length_c   1.000
_cell.angle_alpha   90.00
_cell.angle_beta   90.00
_cell.angle_gamma   90.00
#
_symmetry.space_group_name_H-M   'P 1'
#
loop_
_entity.id
_entity.type
_entity.pdbx_description
1 polymer ?
#
loop_
_entity_poly.entity_id
_entity_poly.type
_entity_poly.pdbx_seq_one_letter_code
_entity_poly.pdbx_strand_id
1 'polypeptide(L)'
;MARLKKRPHYDPDKIMKNLLDAVSESYEETRELKQTAAEFDMSPLKIRKLLITSGACSNEISRVVNDLRATGKSIAEIQEITGLKK
;
A
#
# COMPACT_ATOMS: atom_id res chain seq x y z
N MET A 1 -16.36 36.34 12.75
CA MET A 1 -16.44 35.78 11.38
C MET A 1 -15.90 34.36 11.42
N ALA A 2 -16.69 33.35 11.04
CA ALA A 2 -16.21 31.96 11.01
C ALA A 2 -15.23 31.76 9.84
N ARG A 3 -14.15 31.01 10.08
CA ARG A 3 -13.12 30.75 9.06
C ARG A 3 -13.69 29.90 7.93
N LEU A 4 -13.71 30.44 6.71
CA LEU A 4 -14.14 29.72 5.51
C LEU A 4 -13.24 28.49 5.28
N LYS A 5 -13.85 27.34 4.96
CA LYS A 5 -13.11 26.14 4.56
C LYS A 5 -12.43 26.39 3.20
N LYS A 6 -11.12 26.20 3.13
CA LYS A 6 -10.29 26.47 1.93
C LYS A 6 -10.64 25.58 0.72
N ARG A 7 -11.20 24.38 0.96
CA ARG A 7 -11.67 23.44 -0.09
C ARG A 7 -12.93 22.72 0.39
N PRO A 8 -14.13 23.23 0.10
CA PRO A 8 -15.38 22.66 0.61
C PRO A 8 -15.69 21.27 0.03
N HIS A 9 -15.08 20.90 -1.09
CA HIS A 9 -15.27 19.61 -1.77
C HIS A 9 -14.04 18.69 -1.69
N TYR A 10 -13.07 19.00 -0.83
CA TYR A 10 -11.92 18.12 -0.63
C TYR A 10 -12.34 16.90 0.18
N ASP A 11 -12.32 15.74 -0.47
CA ASP A 11 -12.53 14.43 0.12
C ASP A 11 -11.22 13.64 0.05
N PRO A 12 -10.41 13.62 1.13
CA PRO A 12 -9.11 12.96 1.13
C PRO A 12 -9.23 11.44 0.92
N ASP A 13 -10.30 10.83 1.43
CA ASP A 13 -10.48 9.38 1.38
C ASP A 13 -10.80 8.94 -0.05
N LYS A 14 -11.68 9.69 -0.74
CA LYS A 14 -11.95 9.47 -2.16
C LYS A 14 -10.71 9.67 -3.03
N ILE A 15 -9.93 10.72 -2.76
CA ILE A 15 -8.70 10.99 -3.53
C ILE A 15 -7.67 9.87 -3.31
N MET A 16 -7.47 9.44 -2.06
CA MET A 16 -6.54 8.35 -1.74
C MET A 16 -6.99 7.05 -2.39
N LYS A 17 -8.28 6.71 -2.33
CA LYS A 17 -8.83 5.51 -2.97
C LYS A 17 -8.56 5.51 -4.47
N ASN A 18 -8.90 6.60 -5.16
CA ASN A 18 -8.66 6.72 -6.59
C ASN A 18 -7.17 6.59 -6.95
N LEU A 19 -6.28 7.13 -6.11
CA LEU A 19 -4.84 6.98 -6.30
C LEU A 19 -4.38 5.53 -6.13
N LEU A 20 -4.87 4.82 -5.11
CA LEU A 20 -4.55 3.41 -4.88
C LEU A 20 -5.05 2.53 -6.04
N ASP A 21 -6.26 2.78 -6.53
CA ASP A 21 -6.85 2.05 -7.65
C ASP A 21 -6.01 2.25 -8.93
N ALA A 22 -5.72 3.52 -9.29
CA ALA A 22 -4.93 3.84 -10.49
C ALA A 22 -3.50 3.28 -10.44
N VAL A 23 -2.81 3.39 -9.30
CA VAL A 23 -1.45 2.85 -9.15
C VAL A 23 -1.45 1.32 -9.23
N SER A 24 -2.49 0.67 -8.71
CA SER A 24 -2.62 -0.79 -8.77
C SER A 24 -2.86 -1.28 -10.19
N GLU A 25 -3.73 -0.60 -10.95
CA GLU A 25 -4.03 -0.91 -12.35
C GLU A 25 -2.77 -0.82 -13.23
N SER A 26 -2.04 0.30 -13.17
CA SER A 26 -0.77 0.47 -13.92
C SER A 26 0.29 -0.58 -13.55
N TYR A 27 0.39 -0.96 -12.27
CA TYR A 27 1.31 -1.99 -11.84
C TYR A 27 0.89 -3.39 -12.30
N GLU A 28 -0.40 -3.69 -12.40
CA GLU A 28 -0.88 -4.99 -12.87
C GLU A 28 -0.61 -5.21 -14.37
N GLU A 29 -0.70 -4.15 -15.17
CA GLU A 29 -0.39 -4.19 -16.61
C GLU A 29 1.10 -4.42 -16.88
N THR A 30 1.96 -3.70 -16.16
CA THR A 30 3.41 -3.70 -16.43
C THR A 30 4.19 -4.70 -15.58
N ARG A 31 3.69 -5.01 -14.37
CA ARG A 31 4.40 -5.72 -13.30
C ARG A 31 5.77 -5.12 -12.95
N GLU A 32 6.03 -3.88 -13.36
CA GLU A 32 7.32 -3.21 -13.23
C GLU A 32 7.25 -1.96 -12.35
N LEU A 33 7.78 -2.06 -11.12
CA LEU A 33 7.73 -0.98 -10.13
C LEU A 33 8.36 0.34 -10.63
N LYS A 34 9.46 0.26 -11.39
CA LYS A 34 10.16 1.45 -11.90
C LYS A 34 9.36 2.15 -12.99
N GLN A 35 8.65 1.38 -13.81
CA GLN A 35 7.80 1.92 -14.87
C GLN A 35 6.60 2.65 -14.28
N THR A 36 5.87 2.01 -13.34
CA THR A 36 4.79 2.66 -12.59
C THR A 36 5.29 3.91 -11.84
N ALA A 37 6.50 3.88 -11.28
CA ALA A 37 7.09 5.06 -10.64
C ALA A 37 7.33 6.24 -11.60
N ALA A 38 7.78 5.95 -12.81
CA ALA A 38 7.96 6.97 -13.85
C ALA A 38 6.61 7.54 -14.32
N GLU A 39 5.59 6.69 -14.50
CA GLU A 39 4.26 7.10 -14.95
C GLU A 39 3.56 8.06 -13.98
N PHE A 40 3.68 7.81 -12.68
CA PHE A 40 3.05 8.63 -11.64
C PHE A 40 3.93 9.78 -11.12
N ASP A 41 5.12 9.97 -11.69
CA ASP A 41 6.13 10.94 -11.21
C ASP A 41 6.38 10.83 -9.69
N MET A 42 6.58 9.60 -9.21
CA MET A 42 6.83 9.32 -7.81
C MET A 42 8.08 8.46 -7.62
N SER A 43 8.67 8.52 -6.43
CA SER A 43 9.76 7.60 -6.12
C SER A 43 9.26 6.15 -6.08
N PRO A 44 10.09 5.17 -6.51
CA PRO A 44 9.74 3.75 -6.43
C PRO A 44 9.35 3.30 -5.01
N LEU A 45 9.93 3.92 -3.97
CA LEU A 45 9.57 3.66 -2.58
C LEU A 45 8.13 4.08 -2.25
N LYS A 46 7.67 5.21 -2.78
CA LYS A 46 6.30 5.70 -2.56
C LYS A 46 5.29 4.81 -3.29
N ILE A 47 5.56 4.45 -4.55
CA ILE A 47 4.71 3.49 -5.30
C ILE A 47 4.64 2.15 -4.56
N ARG A 48 5.78 1.61 -4.11
CA ARG A 48 5.78 0.34 -3.36
C ARG A 48 4.90 0.41 -2.11
N LYS A 49 4.92 1.52 -1.38
CA LYS A 49 4.04 1.73 -0.21
C LYS A 49 2.56 1.75 -0.62
N LEU A 50 2.22 2.44 -1.70
CA LEU A 50 0.84 2.49 -2.21
C LEU A 50 0.36 1.10 -2.63
N LEU A 51 1.18 0.34 -3.37
CA LEU A 51 0.85 -1.02 -3.80
C LEU A 51 0.75 -2.01 -2.63
N ILE A 52 1.55 -1.85 -1.57
CA ILE A 52 1.38 -2.65 -0.34
C ILE A 52 0.06 -2.28 0.35
N THR A 53 -0.29 -0.99 0.36
CA THR A 53 -1.53 -0.49 0.99
C THR A 53 -2.78 -0.97 0.24
N SER A 54 -2.74 -1.02 -1.10
CA SER A 54 -3.82 -1.57 -1.92
C SER A 54 -3.85 -3.10 -1.92
N GLY A 55 -2.78 -3.76 -1.48
CA GLY A 55 -2.61 -5.21 -1.54
C GLY A 55 -2.12 -5.75 -2.90
N ALA A 56 -1.93 -4.89 -3.89
CA ALA A 56 -1.47 -5.27 -5.24
C ALA A 56 -0.01 -5.78 -5.27
N CYS A 57 0.84 -5.33 -4.34
CA CYS A 57 2.19 -5.85 -4.18
C CYS A 57 2.25 -6.83 -3.00
N SER A 58 2.16 -8.13 -3.30
CA SER A 58 2.27 -9.23 -2.33
C SER A 58 3.32 -10.24 -2.77
N ASN A 59 4.05 -10.78 -1.79
CA ASN A 59 4.92 -11.94 -1.95
C ASN A 59 4.53 -13.04 -0.96
N GLU A 60 5.08 -14.24 -1.13
CA GLU A 60 4.74 -15.41 -0.29
C GLU A 60 4.90 -15.13 1.21
N ILE A 61 6.03 -14.56 1.62
CA ILE A 61 6.29 -14.22 3.03
C ILE A 61 5.27 -13.21 3.57
N SER A 62 4.91 -12.18 2.78
CA SER A 62 3.91 -11.19 3.21
C SER A 62 2.52 -11.80 3.38
N ARG A 63 2.16 -12.79 2.56
CA ARG A 63 0.89 -13.53 2.68
C ARG A 63 0.89 -14.34 3.97
N VAL A 64 1.94 -15.12 4.23
CA VAL A 64 2.10 -15.88 5.48
C VAL A 64 2.02 -14.97 6.71
N VAL A 65 2.72 -13.83 6.69
CA VAL A 65 2.67 -12.84 7.79
C VAL A 65 1.26 -12.30 8.01
N ASN A 66 0.55 -11.96 6.92
CA ASN A 66 -0.81 -11.44 7.00
C ASN A 66 -1.81 -12.51 7.48
N ASP A 67 -1.68 -13.75 7.02
CA ASP A 67 -2.53 -14.87 7.43
C ASP A 67 -2.33 -15.17 8.93
N LEU A 68 -1.07 -15.27 9.39
CA LEU A 68 -0.78 -15.45 10.81
C LEU A 68 -1.36 -14.30 11.64
N ARG A 69 -1.24 -13.06 11.16
CA ARG A 69 -1.82 -11.90 11.85
C ARG A 69 -3.35 -11.98 11.90
N ALA A 70 -4.00 -12.44 10.83
CA ALA A 70 -5.44 -12.64 10.78
C ALA A 70 -5.92 -13.74 11.74
N THR A 71 -5.09 -14.75 12.02
CA THR A 71 -5.36 -15.78 13.06
C THR A 71 -5.17 -15.28 14.50
N GLY A 72 -4.82 -14.00 14.70
CA GLY A 72 -4.66 -13.40 16.02
C GLY A 72 -3.26 -13.55 16.63
N LYS A 73 -2.28 -14.04 15.85
CA LYS A 73 -0.90 -14.17 16.33
C LYS A 73 -0.27 -12.80 16.60
N SER A 74 0.47 -12.72 17.69
CA SER A 74 1.29 -11.55 18.02
C SER A 74 2.44 -11.39 17.05
N ILE A 75 3.01 -10.18 16.96
CA ILE A 75 4.19 -9.94 16.12
C ILE A 75 5.37 -10.84 16.54
N ALA A 76 5.56 -11.06 17.84
CA ALA A 76 6.62 -11.93 18.34
C ALA A 76 6.45 -13.38 17.86
N GLU A 77 5.24 -13.94 17.95
CA GLU A 77 4.96 -15.28 17.43
C GLU A 77 5.16 -15.36 15.92
N ILE A 78 4.73 -14.35 15.17
CA ILE A 78 4.93 -14.29 13.71
C ILE A 78 6.42 -14.30 13.39
N GLN A 79 7.24 -13.51 14.10
CA GLN A 79 8.69 -13.46 13.88
C GLN A 79 9.36 -14.80 14.16
N GLU A 80 8.96 -15.51 15.22
CA GLU A 80 9.46 -16.85 15.52
C GLU A 80 9.03 -17.87 14.44
N ILE A 81 7.76 -17.88 14.04
CA ILE A 81 7.23 -18.81 13.03
C ILE A 81 7.86 -18.60 11.66
N THR A 82 8.06 -17.33 11.26
CA THR A 82 8.57 -16.98 9.93
C THR A 82 10.09 -16.93 9.85
N GLY A 83 10.80 -17.04 10.98
CA GLY A 83 12.26 -16.89 11.02
C GLY A 83 12.77 -15.50 10.66
N LEU A 84 11.91 -14.47 10.68
CA LEU A 84 12.26 -13.08 10.35
C LEU A 84 12.99 -12.35 11.50
N LYS A 85 13.41 -13.08 12.52
CA LYS A 85 14.20 -12.58 13.64
C LYS A 85 15.63 -12.34 13.15
N LYS A 86 16.14 -11.12 13.35
CA LYS A 86 17.53 -10.77 13.07
C LYS A 86 18.44 -11.14 14.23
#